data_AF-A0A966BTA9-F1
#
_entry.id   AF-A0A966BTA9-F1
#
_cell.length_a   1.000
_cell.length_b   1.000
_cell.length_c   1.000
_cell.angle_alpha   90.00
_cell.angle_beta   90.00
_cell.angle_gamma   90.00
#
_symmetry.space_group_name_H-M   'P 1'
#
loop_
_entity.id
_entity.type
_entity.pdbx_description
1 polymer ?
#
loop_
_entity_poly.entity_id
_entity_poly.type
_entity_poly.pdbx_seq_one_letter_code
_entity_poly.pdbx_strand_id
1 'polypeptide(L)'
;MSDIEQATDSLDWLNPLFLGAYAENDTLLESILVEFLRDHCYWRRNVHPEDPPLIPVLAADRPEYRQFVGRMKTELHGLSARLKNSAPFYNPRYIGHMASDLLLPGLIAQLVTTLYNPNHVTDEAAPVTLALELEVGLQLAAMFGFNTDPRHTPCAWGHVTSGGTLANDESLWYLRAVRYWPLAAREACREAGFDPGMIAGLADDFVSLDGWTLANLSVDRTVLLRREL
;
A
#
# COMPACT_ATOMS: atom_id res chain seq x y z
N MET A 1 -25.04 33.55 15.15
CA MET A 1 -25.47 32.28 14.55
C MET A 1 -25.37 32.44 13.03
N SER A 2 -24.16 32.56 12.46
CA SER A 2 -24.04 32.86 11.02
C SER A 2 -22.88 32.22 10.29
N ASP A 3 -21.70 32.03 10.90
CA ASP A 3 -20.54 31.51 10.14
C ASP A 3 -20.09 30.11 10.59
N ILE A 4 -20.23 29.78 11.88
CA ILE A 4 -19.87 28.46 12.43
C ILE A 4 -20.89 27.40 12.00
N GLU A 5 -22.20 27.69 12.06
CA GLU A 5 -23.25 26.76 11.62
C GLU A 5 -23.12 26.44 10.12
N GLN A 6 -22.80 27.44 9.29
CA GLN A 6 -22.52 27.24 7.86
C GLN A 6 -21.26 26.43 7.59
N ALA A 7 -20.23 26.55 8.44
CA ALA A 7 -19.03 25.72 8.34
C ALA A 7 -19.29 24.26 8.76
N THR A 8 -20.15 24.01 9.76
CA THR A 8 -20.57 22.65 10.14
C THR A 8 -21.39 21.96 9.05
N ASP A 9 -22.36 22.65 8.44
CA ASP A 9 -23.12 22.11 7.29
C ASP A 9 -22.19 21.70 6.12
N SER A 10 -21.03 22.36 5.98
CA SER A 10 -20.05 22.06 4.93
C SER A 10 -19.23 20.78 5.17
N LEU A 11 -19.19 20.28 6.40
CA LEU A 11 -18.36 19.13 6.79
C LEU A 11 -19.16 17.90 7.20
N ASP A 12 -20.50 17.97 7.20
CA ASP A 12 -21.35 16.84 7.60
C ASP A 12 -21.15 15.58 6.76
N TRP A 13 -20.65 15.73 5.52
CA TRP A 13 -20.29 14.61 4.66
C TRP A 13 -19.12 13.77 5.21
N LEU A 14 -18.33 14.30 6.14
CA LEU A 14 -17.26 13.58 6.84
C LEU A 14 -17.77 12.70 7.98
N ASN A 15 -18.96 12.98 8.53
CA ASN A 15 -19.53 12.25 9.66
C ASN A 15 -19.53 10.72 9.47
N PRO A 16 -19.91 10.15 8.30
CA PRO A 16 -19.89 8.70 8.10
C PRO A 16 -18.47 8.11 7.84
N LEU A 17 -17.43 8.93 7.76
CA LEU A 17 -16.07 8.47 7.44
C LEU A 17 -15.28 8.00 8.65
N PHE A 18 -15.75 8.24 9.87
CA PHE A 18 -15.03 7.94 11.11
C PHE A 18 -15.91 7.16 12.08
N LEU A 19 -15.31 6.39 12.99
CA LEU A 19 -16.08 5.72 14.03
C LEU A 19 -16.65 6.75 15.03
N GLY A 20 -15.86 7.78 15.31
CA GLY A 20 -16.23 8.89 16.17
C GLY A 20 -15.69 8.73 17.58
N ALA A 21 -15.60 9.85 18.30
CA ALA A 21 -14.96 9.91 19.61
C ALA A 21 -15.70 9.09 20.68
N TYR A 22 -17.00 8.87 20.49
CA TYR A 22 -17.88 8.08 21.34
C TYR A 22 -18.41 6.82 20.64
N ALA A 23 -17.83 6.46 19.48
CA ALA A 23 -18.32 5.41 18.61
C ALA A 23 -19.76 5.65 18.12
N GLU A 24 -20.05 6.89 17.72
CA GLU A 24 -21.34 7.33 17.20
C GLU A 24 -21.81 6.51 15.98
N ASN A 25 -20.85 5.96 15.22
CA ASN A 25 -21.10 5.11 14.05
C ASN A 25 -20.86 3.61 14.33
N ASP A 26 -20.94 3.15 15.57
CA ASP A 26 -20.72 1.73 15.94
C ASP A 26 -21.61 0.74 15.17
N THR A 27 -22.89 1.06 15.08
CA THR A 27 -23.91 0.23 14.44
C THR A 27 -23.68 0.15 12.93
N LEU A 28 -23.25 1.26 12.32
CA LEU A 28 -22.83 1.31 10.92
C LEU A 28 -21.63 0.38 10.68
N LEU A 29 -20.59 0.50 11.50
CA LEU A 29 -19.40 -0.34 11.40
C LEU A 29 -19.73 -1.84 11.58
N GLU A 30 -20.52 -2.18 12.61
CA GLU A 30 -20.91 -3.57 12.88
C GLU A 30 -21.70 -4.16 11.70
N SER A 31 -22.72 -3.45 11.22
CA SER A 31 -23.57 -3.94 10.13
C SER A 31 -22.77 -4.25 8.87
N ILE A 32 -21.89 -3.34 8.45
CA ILE A 32 -21.06 -3.50 7.26
C ILE A 32 -20.08 -4.67 7.43
N LEU A 33 -19.38 -4.74 8.57
CA LEU A 33 -18.41 -5.82 8.81
C LEU A 33 -19.08 -7.19 8.84
N VAL A 34 -20.24 -7.31 9.49
CA VAL A 34 -20.99 -8.57 9.55
C VAL A 34 -21.49 -8.98 8.17
N GLU A 35 -21.92 -8.03 7.34
CA GLU A 35 -22.33 -8.29 5.95
C GLU A 35 -21.19 -8.91 5.13
N PHE A 36 -20.03 -8.25 5.06
CA PHE A 36 -18.90 -8.75 4.28
C PHE A 36 -18.28 -10.03 4.87
N LEU A 37 -18.28 -10.19 6.20
CA LEU A 37 -17.86 -11.44 6.83
C LEU A 37 -18.78 -12.61 6.43
N ARG A 38 -20.09 -12.37 6.37
CA ARG A 38 -21.07 -13.38 5.94
C ARG A 38 -20.91 -13.71 4.47
N ASP A 39 -20.66 -12.72 3.63
CA ASP A 39 -20.39 -12.91 2.20
C ASP A 39 -19.13 -13.76 1.98
N HIS A 40 -18.01 -13.43 2.65
CA HIS A 40 -16.80 -14.26 2.57
C HIS A 40 -17.04 -15.70 3.05
N CYS A 41 -17.77 -15.88 4.17
CA CYS A 41 -18.17 -17.20 4.64
C CYS A 41 -19.06 -17.94 3.62
N TYR A 42 -19.95 -17.22 2.94
CA TYR A 42 -20.81 -17.78 1.90
C TYR A 42 -19.99 -18.23 0.70
N TRP A 43 -19.06 -17.40 0.22
CA TRP A 43 -18.15 -17.76 -0.87
C TRP A 43 -17.37 -19.04 -0.57
N ARG A 44 -16.75 -19.16 0.62
CA ARG A 44 -15.99 -20.37 1.03
C ARG A 44 -16.81 -21.66 1.00
N ARG A 45 -18.12 -21.60 1.25
CA ARG A 45 -19.01 -22.77 1.19
C ARG A 45 -19.42 -23.17 -0.23
N ASN A 46 -19.26 -22.26 -1.20
CA ASN A 46 -19.81 -22.41 -2.55
C ASN A 46 -18.76 -22.55 -3.65
N VAL A 47 -17.45 -22.54 -3.34
CA VAL A 47 -16.40 -22.84 -4.33
C VAL A 47 -16.51 -24.29 -4.81
N HIS A 48 -16.65 -25.23 -3.87
CA HIS A 48 -16.89 -26.66 -4.09
C HIS A 48 -17.95 -27.15 -3.08
N PRO A 49 -19.24 -26.87 -3.30
CA PRO A 49 -20.31 -27.19 -2.34
C PRO A 49 -20.49 -28.69 -2.09
N GLU A 50 -20.02 -29.54 -2.99
CA GLU A 50 -20.00 -30.99 -2.89
C GLU A 50 -18.99 -31.52 -1.85
N ASP A 51 -17.96 -30.75 -1.52
CA ASP A 51 -16.92 -31.20 -0.61
C ASP A 51 -17.43 -31.28 0.84
N PRO A 52 -17.24 -32.41 1.53
CA PRO A 52 -17.60 -32.51 2.93
C PRO A 52 -16.72 -31.56 3.77
N PRO A 53 -17.27 -30.93 4.81
CA PRO A 53 -16.49 -30.02 5.64
C PRO A 53 -15.39 -30.79 6.37
N LEU A 54 -14.14 -30.32 6.22
CA LEU A 54 -12.97 -30.89 6.90
C LEU A 54 -13.07 -30.76 8.43
N ILE A 55 -13.80 -29.76 8.92
CA ILE A 55 -14.15 -29.62 10.34
C ILE A 55 -15.52 -30.31 10.54
N PRO A 56 -15.58 -31.45 11.25
CA PRO A 56 -16.84 -32.18 11.45
C PRO A 56 -17.88 -31.35 12.20
N VAL A 57 -19.16 -31.59 11.94
CA VAL A 57 -20.28 -30.90 12.62
C VAL A 57 -20.20 -31.04 14.16
N LEU A 58 -19.82 -32.21 14.65
CA LEU A 58 -19.69 -32.49 16.10
C LEU A 58 -18.30 -32.13 16.66
N ALA A 59 -17.43 -31.46 15.88
CA ALA A 59 -16.12 -31.03 16.38
C ALA A 59 -16.27 -30.07 17.57
N ALA A 60 -17.29 -29.22 17.57
CA ALA A 60 -17.55 -28.26 18.63
C ALA A 60 -17.86 -28.90 19.99
N ASP A 61 -18.35 -30.13 20.01
CA ASP A 61 -18.69 -30.85 21.25
C ASP A 61 -17.44 -31.47 21.91
N ARG A 62 -16.35 -31.64 21.13
CA ARG A 62 -15.10 -32.25 21.61
C ARG A 62 -14.49 -31.40 22.73
N PRO A 63 -14.01 -32.03 23.83
CA PRO A 63 -13.40 -31.32 24.94
C PRO A 63 -12.25 -30.41 24.51
N GLU A 64 -11.41 -30.86 23.57
CA GLU A 64 -10.25 -30.14 23.08
C GLU A 64 -10.64 -28.86 22.33
N TYR A 65 -11.70 -28.93 21.51
CA TYR A 65 -12.24 -27.77 20.80
C TYR A 65 -12.76 -26.73 21.78
N ARG A 66 -13.58 -27.15 22.76
CA ARG A 66 -14.13 -26.25 23.79
C ARG A 66 -13.04 -25.62 24.63
N GLN A 67 -12.03 -26.41 25.02
CA GLN A 67 -10.87 -25.90 25.76
C GLN A 67 -10.09 -24.87 24.94
N PHE A 68 -9.86 -25.13 23.65
CA PHE A 68 -9.18 -24.18 22.78
C PHE A 68 -9.98 -22.88 22.61
N VAL A 69 -11.28 -22.96 22.28
CA VAL A 69 -12.14 -21.78 22.15
C VAL A 69 -12.20 -20.98 23.45
N GLY A 70 -12.29 -21.66 24.60
CA GLY A 70 -12.25 -21.03 25.91
C GLY A 70 -10.94 -20.25 26.13
N ARG A 71 -9.79 -20.89 25.89
CA ARG A 71 -8.47 -20.23 25.99
C ARG A 71 -8.37 -19.05 25.02
N MET A 72 -8.71 -19.24 23.75
CA MET A 72 -8.65 -18.21 22.72
C MET A 72 -9.47 -16.97 23.13
N LYS A 73 -10.71 -17.15 23.60
CA LYS A 73 -11.55 -16.03 24.06
C LYS A 73 -10.95 -15.34 25.30
N THR A 74 -10.42 -16.10 26.26
CA THR A 74 -9.74 -15.55 27.43
C THR A 74 -8.54 -14.68 27.04
N GLU A 75 -7.67 -15.18 26.14
CA GLU A 75 -6.50 -14.43 25.67
C GLU A 75 -6.92 -13.16 24.89
N LEU A 76 -7.96 -13.25 24.04
CA LEU A 76 -8.47 -12.09 23.29
C LEU A 76 -9.11 -11.03 24.19
N HIS A 77 -9.83 -11.43 25.24
CA HIS A 77 -10.32 -10.50 26.26
C HIS A 77 -9.16 -9.84 27.03
N GLY A 78 -8.13 -10.62 27.38
CA GLY A 78 -6.92 -10.10 28.00
C GLY A 78 -6.19 -9.09 27.12
N LEU A 79 -6.04 -9.39 25.83
CA LEU A 79 -5.47 -8.48 24.83
C LEU A 79 -6.30 -7.19 24.72
N SER A 80 -7.62 -7.31 24.54
CA SER A 80 -8.52 -6.16 24.46
C SER A 80 -8.42 -5.26 25.71
N ALA A 81 -8.39 -5.86 26.91
CA ALA A 81 -8.22 -5.11 28.15
C ALA A 81 -6.88 -4.35 28.20
N ARG A 82 -5.78 -4.96 27.74
CA ARG A 82 -4.46 -4.31 27.68
C ARG A 82 -4.42 -3.18 26.65
N LEU A 83 -5.07 -3.35 25.49
CA LEU A 83 -5.15 -2.32 24.46
C LEU A 83 -5.90 -1.06 24.91
N LYS A 84 -6.79 -1.15 25.92
CA LYS A 84 -7.43 0.03 26.53
C LYS A 84 -6.44 0.98 27.22
N ASN A 85 -5.20 0.54 27.46
CA ASN A 85 -4.11 1.39 27.93
C ASN A 85 -3.35 2.11 26.78
N SER A 86 -3.95 2.20 25.60
CA SER A 86 -3.40 2.94 24.45
C SER A 86 -3.71 4.43 24.55
N ALA A 87 -2.92 5.25 23.86
CA ALA A 87 -3.26 6.65 23.69
C ALA A 87 -4.59 6.79 22.92
N PRO A 88 -5.54 7.64 23.39
CA PRO A 88 -6.86 7.75 22.79
C PRO A 88 -6.80 8.67 21.55
N PHE A 89 -6.17 8.22 20.47
CA PHE A 89 -5.99 9.00 19.23
C PHE A 89 -7.30 9.44 18.56
N TYR A 90 -8.38 8.70 18.81
CA TYR A 90 -9.73 9.04 18.35
C TYR A 90 -10.36 10.21 19.12
N ASN A 91 -9.86 10.55 20.31
CA ASN A 91 -10.44 11.61 21.13
C ASN A 91 -9.90 12.99 20.68
N PRO A 92 -10.75 14.00 20.41
CA PRO A 92 -10.31 15.33 19.99
C PRO A 92 -9.40 16.06 20.99
N ARG A 93 -9.37 15.63 22.25
CA ARG A 93 -8.42 16.15 23.25
C ARG A 93 -6.99 15.68 23.02
N TYR A 94 -6.77 14.66 22.22
CA TYR A 94 -5.44 14.21 21.82
C TYR A 94 -4.91 15.09 20.67
N ILE A 95 -3.91 15.91 20.97
CA ILE A 95 -3.24 16.81 20.00
C ILE A 95 -1.72 16.67 20.19
N GLY A 96 -1.23 15.43 20.05
CA GLY A 96 0.16 15.06 20.34
C GLY A 96 0.96 14.77 19.07
N HIS A 97 0.85 13.53 18.58
CA HIS A 97 1.54 13.06 17.39
C HIS A 97 0.64 13.08 16.15
N MET A 98 1.20 12.72 14.99
CA MET A 98 0.48 12.54 13.72
C MET A 98 -0.40 11.29 13.76
N ALA A 99 -1.40 11.28 14.64
CA ALA A 99 -2.34 10.19 14.81
C ALA A 99 -3.74 10.77 15.06
N SER A 100 -4.73 10.16 14.44
CA SER A 100 -6.14 10.53 14.51
C SER A 100 -7.00 9.27 14.53
N ASP A 101 -8.32 9.46 14.61
CA ASP A 101 -9.25 8.38 14.29
C ASP A 101 -9.02 7.86 12.85
N LEU A 102 -9.35 6.60 12.62
CA LEU A 102 -9.15 5.92 11.35
C LEU A 102 -10.34 6.17 10.42
N LEU A 103 -10.07 6.31 9.12
CA LEU A 103 -11.12 6.31 8.11
C LEU A 103 -11.80 4.95 8.06
N LEU A 104 -13.10 4.90 8.37
CA LEU A 104 -13.93 3.70 8.29
C LEU A 104 -13.80 2.95 6.96
N PRO A 105 -13.86 3.59 5.78
CA PRO A 105 -13.72 2.83 4.52
C PRO A 105 -12.36 2.11 4.42
N GLY A 106 -11.27 2.76 4.84
CA GLY A 106 -9.95 2.14 4.85
C GLY A 106 -9.83 1.01 5.86
N LEU A 107 -10.35 1.22 7.07
CA LEU A 107 -10.38 0.20 8.13
C LEU A 107 -11.18 -1.03 7.71
N ILE A 108 -12.39 -0.82 7.18
CA ILE A 108 -13.27 -1.90 6.72
C ILE A 108 -12.62 -2.66 5.56
N ALA A 109 -12.08 -1.95 4.57
CA ALA A 109 -11.38 -2.56 3.44
C ALA A 109 -10.21 -3.44 3.92
N GLN A 110 -9.40 -2.96 4.87
CA GLN A 110 -8.30 -3.73 5.45
C GLN A 110 -8.81 -5.00 6.15
N LEU A 111 -9.85 -4.91 6.99
CA LEU A 111 -10.40 -6.04 7.74
C LEU A 111 -10.99 -7.10 6.80
N VAL A 112 -11.77 -6.69 5.80
CA VAL A 112 -12.39 -7.60 4.82
C VAL A 112 -11.33 -8.25 3.93
N THR A 113 -10.35 -7.48 3.43
CA THR A 113 -9.27 -8.00 2.57
C THR A 113 -8.39 -9.00 3.31
N THR A 114 -8.19 -8.82 4.63
CA THR A 114 -7.40 -9.76 5.46
C THR A 114 -7.99 -11.18 5.45
N LEU A 115 -9.30 -11.34 5.25
CA LEU A 115 -9.93 -12.66 5.11
C LEU A 115 -9.46 -13.43 3.86
N TYR A 116 -9.08 -12.71 2.80
CA TYR A 116 -8.52 -13.27 1.57
C TYR A 116 -7.00 -13.46 1.62
N ASN A 117 -6.32 -12.72 2.51
CA ASN A 117 -4.88 -12.78 2.74
C ASN A 117 -4.05 -12.74 1.43
N PRO A 118 -4.27 -11.75 0.54
CA PRO A 118 -3.53 -11.66 -0.72
C PRO A 118 -2.05 -11.35 -0.49
N ASN A 119 -1.19 -11.81 -1.39
CA ASN A 119 0.25 -11.53 -1.37
C ASN A 119 0.69 -10.79 -2.64
N HIS A 120 1.00 -9.51 -2.52
CA HIS A 120 1.28 -8.60 -3.65
C HIS A 120 2.65 -8.84 -4.31
N VAL A 121 3.47 -9.78 -3.79
CA VAL A 121 4.73 -10.16 -4.44
C VAL A 121 4.50 -10.83 -5.80
N THR A 122 3.35 -11.48 -5.98
CA THR A 122 3.02 -12.20 -7.21
C THR A 122 1.58 -11.94 -7.61
N ASP A 123 1.35 -11.70 -8.90
CA ASP A 123 0.01 -11.47 -9.47
C ASP A 123 -0.95 -12.64 -9.19
N GLU A 124 -0.47 -13.88 -9.27
CA GLU A 124 -1.26 -15.08 -8.99
C GLU A 124 -1.84 -15.13 -7.58
N ALA A 125 -1.13 -14.57 -6.60
CA ALA A 125 -1.54 -14.57 -5.18
C ALA A 125 -2.29 -13.28 -4.77
N ALA A 126 -2.40 -12.30 -5.66
CA ALA A 126 -3.07 -11.03 -5.43
C ALA A 126 -3.68 -10.42 -6.71
N PRO A 127 -4.44 -11.19 -7.53
CA PRO A 127 -4.81 -10.75 -8.88
C PRO A 127 -5.72 -9.51 -8.88
N VAL A 128 -6.48 -9.32 -7.80
CA VAL A 128 -7.32 -8.14 -7.62
C VAL A 128 -6.56 -7.01 -6.93
N THR A 129 -5.89 -7.31 -5.82
CA THR A 129 -5.34 -6.27 -4.94
C THR A 129 -4.01 -5.71 -5.43
N LEU A 130 -3.25 -6.45 -6.25
CA LEU A 130 -2.08 -5.91 -6.96
C LEU A 130 -2.49 -4.84 -7.98
N ALA A 131 -3.56 -5.07 -8.74
CA ALA A 131 -4.10 -4.07 -9.66
C ALA A 131 -4.55 -2.80 -8.94
N LEU A 132 -5.20 -2.95 -7.77
CA LEU A 132 -5.58 -1.83 -6.92
C LEU A 132 -4.37 -1.07 -6.36
N GLU A 133 -3.28 -1.75 -6.01
CA GLU A 133 -2.05 -1.08 -5.58
C GLU A 133 -1.44 -0.23 -6.70
N LEU A 134 -1.41 -0.75 -7.93
CA LEU A 134 -0.95 0.02 -9.10
C LEU A 134 -1.84 1.25 -9.33
N GLU A 135 -3.16 1.12 -9.16
CA GLU A 135 -4.08 2.25 -9.22
C GLU A 135 -3.77 3.30 -8.15
N VAL A 136 -3.53 2.90 -6.90
CA VAL A 136 -3.11 3.81 -5.82
C VAL A 136 -1.81 4.52 -6.17
N GLY A 137 -0.83 3.82 -6.74
CA GLY A 137 0.41 4.42 -7.21
C GLY A 137 0.18 5.52 -8.25
N LEU A 138 -0.72 5.29 -9.21
CA LEU A 138 -1.09 6.28 -10.23
C LEU A 138 -1.91 7.45 -9.64
N GLN A 139 -2.81 7.18 -8.71
CA GLN A 139 -3.58 8.21 -8.00
C GLN A 139 -2.65 9.15 -7.21
N LEU A 140 -1.66 8.60 -6.50
CA LEU A 140 -0.64 9.38 -5.81
C LEU A 140 0.22 10.19 -6.78
N ALA A 141 0.66 9.57 -7.88
CA ALA A 141 1.46 10.27 -8.89
C ALA A 141 0.69 11.46 -9.50
N ALA A 142 -0.59 11.26 -9.83
CA ALA A 142 -1.46 12.32 -10.34
C ALA A 142 -1.68 13.43 -9.30
N MET A 143 -1.84 13.08 -8.02
CA MET A 143 -1.96 14.05 -6.91
C MET A 143 -0.72 14.97 -6.81
N PHE A 144 0.47 14.45 -7.09
CA PHE A 144 1.71 15.24 -7.14
C PHE A 144 1.96 15.95 -8.49
N GLY A 145 1.03 15.84 -9.44
CA GLY A 145 1.12 16.50 -10.75
C GLY A 145 2.04 15.79 -11.75
N PHE A 146 2.40 14.53 -11.51
CA PHE A 146 3.18 13.75 -12.47
C PHE A 146 2.32 13.22 -13.62
N ASN A 147 2.92 13.03 -14.79
CA ASN A 147 2.26 12.42 -15.93
C ASN A 147 1.99 10.93 -15.67
N THR A 148 0.74 10.51 -15.78
CA THR A 148 0.29 9.11 -15.67
C THR A 148 -0.21 8.55 -17.00
N ASP A 149 -0.19 9.34 -18.08
CA ASP A 149 -0.53 8.87 -19.42
C ASP A 149 0.65 8.12 -20.03
N PRO A 150 0.53 6.80 -20.30
CA PRO A 150 1.61 6.00 -20.85
C PRO A 150 2.02 6.42 -22.27
N ARG A 151 1.21 7.24 -22.96
CA ARG A 151 1.54 7.79 -24.28
C ARG A 151 2.55 8.94 -24.20
N HIS A 152 2.73 9.54 -23.02
CA HIS A 152 3.69 10.61 -22.78
C HIS A 152 4.83 10.11 -21.90
N THR A 153 6.05 10.61 -22.14
CA THR A 153 7.25 10.25 -21.38
C THR A 153 7.82 11.50 -20.70
N PRO A 154 8.25 11.41 -19.43
CA PRO A 154 8.22 10.24 -18.55
C PRO A 154 6.80 9.91 -18.05
N CYS A 155 6.49 8.62 -17.93
CA CYS A 155 5.27 8.14 -17.26
C CYS A 155 5.63 7.75 -15.83
N ALA A 156 4.94 8.31 -14.86
CA ALA A 156 5.13 8.01 -13.46
C ALA A 156 4.63 6.62 -13.11
N TRP A 157 5.23 6.06 -12.07
CA TRP A 157 4.86 4.80 -11.46
C TRP A 157 5.11 4.90 -9.95
N GLY A 158 4.33 4.18 -9.16
CA GLY A 158 4.46 4.14 -7.71
C GLY A 158 3.85 2.86 -7.15
N HIS A 159 4.19 2.56 -5.91
CA HIS A 159 3.66 1.43 -5.15
C HIS A 159 3.61 1.78 -3.66
N VAL A 160 2.96 0.93 -2.86
CA VAL A 160 2.87 1.10 -1.42
C VAL A 160 4.09 0.44 -0.77
N THR A 161 4.63 1.09 0.27
CA THR A 161 5.70 0.54 1.12
C THR A 161 5.17 0.35 2.54
N SER A 162 5.94 -0.32 3.40
CA SER A 162 5.58 -0.47 4.82
C SER A 162 5.49 0.86 5.60
N GLY A 163 6.05 1.94 5.04
CA GLY A 163 6.00 3.28 5.60
C GLY A 163 7.04 4.21 4.97
N GLY A 164 7.00 5.48 5.36
CA GLY A 164 7.85 6.52 4.77
C GLY A 164 9.35 6.29 4.92
N THR A 165 9.80 5.57 5.95
CA THR A 165 11.23 5.21 6.10
C THR A 165 11.70 4.33 4.95
N LEU A 166 10.97 3.26 4.63
CA LEU A 166 11.35 2.35 3.55
C LEU A 166 11.24 3.05 2.18
N ALA A 167 10.20 3.87 1.98
CA ALA A 167 10.07 4.69 0.76
C ALA A 167 11.29 5.62 0.56
N ASN A 168 11.81 6.23 1.63
CA ASN A 168 13.00 7.06 1.57
C ASN A 168 14.27 6.24 1.26
N ASP A 169 14.42 5.08 1.89
CA ASP A 169 15.56 4.18 1.65
C ASP A 169 15.57 3.67 0.20
N GLU A 170 14.41 3.28 -0.34
CA GLU A 170 14.26 2.90 -1.74
C GLU A 170 14.57 4.08 -2.68
N SER A 171 14.13 5.29 -2.35
CA SER A 171 14.46 6.50 -3.12
C SER A 171 15.97 6.76 -3.18
N LEU A 172 16.67 6.60 -2.06
CA LEU A 172 18.14 6.70 -2.01
C LEU A 172 18.80 5.59 -2.83
N TRP A 173 18.23 4.38 -2.80
CA TRP A 173 18.73 3.28 -3.61
C TRP A 173 18.59 3.55 -5.11
N TYR A 174 17.44 4.08 -5.56
CA TYR A 174 17.23 4.51 -6.95
C TYR A 174 18.20 5.62 -7.35
N LEU A 175 18.36 6.67 -6.53
CA LEU A 175 19.30 7.76 -6.82
C LEU A 175 20.74 7.26 -6.92
N ARG A 176 21.13 6.34 -6.03
CA ARG A 176 22.45 5.69 -6.10
C ARG A 176 22.60 4.91 -7.41
N ALA A 177 21.62 4.10 -7.77
CA ALA A 177 21.65 3.31 -9.00
C ALA A 177 21.78 4.22 -10.23
N VAL A 178 20.93 5.24 -10.36
CA VAL A 178 20.97 6.22 -11.45
C VAL A 178 22.33 6.91 -11.52
N ARG A 179 22.88 7.38 -10.40
CA ARG A 179 24.17 8.11 -10.38
C ARG A 179 25.34 7.28 -10.91
N TYR A 180 25.38 5.98 -10.61
CA TYR A 180 26.51 5.11 -10.98
C TYR A 180 26.28 4.30 -12.26
N TRP A 181 25.04 4.23 -12.75
CA TRP A 181 24.70 3.42 -13.92
C TRP A 181 25.48 3.82 -15.19
N PRO A 182 25.62 5.11 -15.58
CA PRO A 182 26.38 5.48 -16.78
C PRO A 182 27.86 5.07 -16.71
N LEU A 183 28.47 5.13 -15.53
CA LEU A 183 29.86 4.72 -15.33
C LEU A 183 30.02 3.20 -15.52
N ALA A 184 29.10 2.42 -14.96
CA ALA A 184 29.08 0.97 -15.11
C ALA A 184 28.79 0.56 -16.57
N ALA A 185 27.83 1.20 -17.22
CA ALA A 185 27.49 0.95 -18.63
C ALA A 185 28.66 1.27 -19.56
N ARG A 186 29.39 2.38 -19.33
CA ARG A 186 30.59 2.72 -20.10
C ARG A 186 31.66 1.63 -19.98
N GLU A 187 31.93 1.18 -18.77
CA GLU A 187 32.95 0.14 -18.54
C GLU A 187 32.54 -1.19 -19.19
N ALA A 188 31.26 -1.56 -19.10
CA ALA A 188 30.73 -2.73 -19.79
C ALA A 188 30.87 -2.63 -21.32
N CYS A 189 30.64 -1.45 -21.91
CA CYS A 189 30.86 -1.23 -23.33
C CYS A 189 32.34 -1.41 -23.73
N ARG A 190 33.27 -0.88 -22.92
CA ARG A 190 34.72 -1.03 -23.15
C ARG A 190 35.15 -2.48 -23.08
N GLU A 191 34.70 -3.20 -22.06
CA GLU A 191 35.04 -4.62 -21.87
C GLU A 191 34.47 -5.49 -22.99
N ALA A 192 33.25 -5.19 -23.45
CA ALA A 192 32.60 -5.90 -24.56
C ALA A 192 33.12 -5.50 -25.96
N GLY A 193 33.90 -4.42 -26.08
CA GLY A 193 34.24 -3.82 -27.37
C GLY A 193 33.00 -3.30 -28.13
N PHE A 194 31.94 -2.95 -27.40
CA PHE A 194 30.70 -2.43 -27.97
C PHE A 194 30.79 -0.91 -28.16
N ASP A 195 30.58 -0.47 -29.40
CA ASP A 195 30.47 0.95 -29.74
C ASP A 195 28.98 1.29 -29.95
N PRO A 196 28.36 2.05 -29.03
CA PRO A 196 26.97 2.48 -29.17
C PRO A 196 26.78 3.57 -30.24
N GLY A 197 27.87 4.10 -30.80
CA GLY A 197 27.85 5.24 -31.71
C GLY A 197 27.46 6.54 -31.01
N MET A 198 27.06 7.52 -31.82
CA MET A 198 26.69 8.85 -31.33
C MET A 198 25.35 8.83 -30.61
N ILE A 199 25.38 9.17 -29.32
CA ILE A 199 24.19 9.25 -28.47
C ILE A 199 23.75 10.71 -28.35
N ALA A 200 22.48 10.98 -28.68
CA ALA A 200 21.94 12.33 -28.67
C ALA A 200 22.02 12.98 -27.27
N GLY A 201 22.51 14.23 -27.22
CA GLY A 201 22.62 14.99 -25.97
C GLY A 201 23.87 14.67 -25.14
N LEU A 202 24.78 13.82 -25.63
CA LEU A 202 26.14 13.71 -25.11
C LEU A 202 27.09 14.62 -25.90
N ALA A 203 28.13 15.11 -25.22
CA ALA A 203 29.11 16.02 -25.82
C ALA A 203 30.15 15.31 -26.69
N ASP A 204 30.34 14.01 -26.49
CA ASP A 204 31.36 13.16 -27.12
C ASP A 204 30.86 11.70 -27.12
N ASP A 205 31.63 10.80 -27.72
CA ASP A 205 31.40 9.36 -27.72
C ASP A 205 31.23 8.86 -26.28
N PHE A 206 30.16 8.10 -26.03
CA PHE A 206 29.84 7.64 -24.68
C PHE A 206 31.01 6.90 -24.00
N VAL A 207 31.76 6.13 -24.79
CA VAL A 207 32.92 5.34 -24.35
C VAL A 207 34.14 6.22 -24.03
N SER A 208 34.24 7.42 -24.61
CA SER A 208 35.34 8.36 -24.39
C SER A 208 35.10 9.30 -23.21
N LEU A 209 33.83 9.55 -22.84
CA LEU A 209 33.45 10.48 -21.77
C LEU A 209 34.12 10.16 -20.43
N ASP A 210 34.54 11.23 -19.74
CA ASP A 210 35.20 11.14 -18.44
C ASP A 210 34.20 10.82 -17.31
N GLY A 211 34.73 10.35 -16.18
CA GLY A 211 33.91 9.94 -15.05
C GLY A 211 33.14 11.07 -14.39
N TRP A 212 33.64 12.30 -14.42
CA TRP A 212 32.95 13.46 -13.86
C TRP A 212 31.74 13.83 -14.71
N THR A 213 31.89 13.88 -16.03
CA THR A 213 30.79 14.15 -16.95
C THR A 213 29.69 13.11 -16.82
N LEU A 214 30.05 11.81 -16.84
CA LEU A 214 29.07 10.72 -16.71
C LEU A 214 28.36 10.69 -15.36
N ALA A 215 29.08 10.97 -14.27
CA ALA A 215 28.45 11.05 -12.96
C ALA A 215 27.44 12.21 -12.88
N ASN A 216 27.68 13.32 -13.57
CA ASN A 216 26.85 14.53 -13.49
C ASN A 216 25.77 14.65 -14.58
N LEU A 217 25.46 13.58 -15.30
CA LEU A 217 24.26 13.54 -16.13
C LEU A 217 23.00 13.73 -15.28
N SER A 218 21.98 14.39 -15.85
CA SER A 218 20.69 14.49 -15.18
C SER A 218 20.03 13.11 -15.04
N VAL A 219 19.08 12.99 -14.11
CA VAL A 219 18.30 11.75 -13.92
C VAL A 219 17.61 11.38 -15.24
N ASP A 220 16.94 12.33 -15.88
CA ASP A 220 16.25 12.12 -17.16
C ASP A 220 17.19 11.62 -18.25
N ARG A 221 18.37 12.25 -18.37
CA ARG A 221 19.36 11.86 -19.38
C ARG A 221 19.90 10.46 -19.11
N THR A 222 20.10 10.09 -17.84
CA THR A 222 20.55 8.75 -17.47
C THR A 222 19.50 7.68 -17.74
N VAL A 223 18.23 7.96 -17.43
CA VAL A 223 17.12 7.03 -17.71
C VAL A 223 16.92 6.86 -19.22
N LEU A 224 17.04 7.94 -20.00
CA LEU A 224 17.00 7.87 -21.47
C LEU A 224 18.17 7.09 -22.04
N LEU A 225 19.37 7.30 -21.52
CA LEU A 225 20.58 6.59 -21.95
C LEU A 225 20.41 5.07 -21.88
N ARG A 226 19.72 4.53 -20.86
CA ARG A 226 19.40 3.09 -20.76
C ARG A 226 18.58 2.54 -21.93
N ARG A 227 17.78 3.37 -22.60
CA ARG A 227 16.98 2.96 -23.77
C ARG A 227 17.75 3.09 -25.08
N GLU A 228 18.79 3.92 -25.08
CA GLU A 228 19.58 4.26 -26.27
C GLU A 228 20.84 3.39 -26.40
N LEU A 229 21.34 2.84 -25.29
CA LEU A 229 22.38 1.79 -25.23
C LEU A 229 21.77 0.39 -25.40
#